data_AF-A0AA42IKJ5-F1
#
_entry.id   AF-A0AA42IKJ5-F1
#
_cell.length_a   1.000
_cell.length_b   1.000
_cell.length_c   1.000
_cell.angle_alpha   90.00
_cell.angle_beta   90.00
_cell.angle_gamma   90.00
#
_symmetry.space_group_name_H-M   'P 1'
#
loop_
_entity.id
_entity.type
_entity.pdbx_description
1 polymer ?
#
loop_
_entity_poly.entity_id
_entity_poly.type
_entity_poly.pdbx_seq_one_letter_code
_entity_poly.pdbx_strand_id
1 'polypeptide(L)'
;MIVAFQVRSLLERPKVNDQARGTCMPVLRYKKIGDRPFTATGAGWPEDRFDMEQPEPHTLRALDVCNQLIHYYWMQTITEGKAFASMLVFSDYQRHKWAYQIRIEDLLKLFGVFSEESSAITSVAFE
;
A
#
# COMPACT_ATOMS: atom_id res chain seq x y z
N MET A 1 -0.71 -10.98 2.43
CA MET A 1 0.03 -10.66 1.20
C MET A 1 -0.50 -11.33 -0.06
N ILE A 2 -1.06 -12.54 0.00
CA ILE A 2 -1.59 -13.25 -1.18
C ILE A 2 -2.59 -12.44 -2.01
N VAL A 3 -3.52 -11.73 -1.34
CA VAL A 3 -4.52 -10.87 -2.01
C VAL A 3 -3.85 -9.74 -2.79
N ALA A 4 -2.84 -9.08 -2.23
CA ALA A 4 -2.11 -8.03 -2.93
C ALA A 4 -1.44 -8.56 -4.21
N PHE A 5 -0.86 -9.77 -4.17
CA PHE A 5 -0.31 -10.44 -5.35
C PHE A 5 -1.39 -10.76 -6.39
N GLN A 6 -2.54 -11.29 -5.96
CA GLN A 6 -3.65 -11.61 -6.86
C GLN A 6 -4.18 -10.35 -7.54
N VAL A 7 -4.47 -9.30 -6.78
CA VAL A 7 -4.95 -8.01 -7.31
C VAL A 7 -3.93 -7.38 -8.25
N ARG A 8 -2.63 -7.41 -7.91
CA ARG A 8 -1.59 -6.92 -8.81
C ARG A 8 -1.58 -7.67 -10.15
N SER A 9 -1.66 -9.01 -10.10
CA SER A 9 -1.72 -9.84 -11.30
C SER A 9 -2.96 -9.54 -12.15
N LEU A 10 -4.11 -9.23 -11.52
CA LEU A 10 -5.31 -8.79 -12.22
C LEU A 10 -5.12 -7.41 -12.89
N LEU A 11 -4.45 -6.47 -12.21
CA LEU A 11 -4.16 -5.12 -12.73
C LEU A 11 -3.13 -5.12 -13.86
N GLU A 12 -2.11 -5.98 -13.81
CA GLU A 12 -1.08 -6.10 -14.86
C GLU A 12 -1.61 -6.77 -16.13
N ARG A 13 -2.75 -7.47 -16.06
CA ARG A 13 -3.41 -8.13 -17.19
C ARG A 13 -4.65 -7.32 -17.61
N PRO A 14 -5.13 -7.44 -18.85
CA PRO A 14 -6.40 -6.84 -19.27
C PRO A 14 -7.59 -7.67 -18.73
N LYS A 15 -7.71 -7.75 -17.40
CA LYS A 15 -8.77 -8.50 -16.71
C LYS A 15 -9.73 -7.61 -15.93
N VAL A 16 -9.29 -6.38 -15.64
CA VAL A 16 -10.00 -5.40 -14.81
C VAL A 16 -10.27 -4.15 -15.63
N ASN A 17 -11.50 -3.63 -15.54
CA ASN A 17 -11.91 -2.42 -16.24
C ASN A 17 -11.24 -1.15 -15.69
N ASP A 18 -11.39 -0.04 -16.42
CA ASP A 18 -10.71 1.22 -16.09
C ASP A 18 -11.18 1.84 -14.77
N GLN A 19 -12.46 1.65 -14.42
CA GLN A 19 -13.00 2.12 -13.15
C GLN A 19 -12.30 1.44 -11.98
N ALA A 20 -12.25 0.11 -11.96
CA ALA A 20 -11.60 -0.65 -10.90
C ALA A 20 -10.07 -0.44 -10.91
N ARG A 21 -9.45 -0.31 -12.09
CA ARG A 21 -8.02 0.04 -12.24
C ARG A 21 -7.69 1.43 -11.66
N GLY A 22 -8.63 2.38 -11.79
CA GLY A 22 -8.53 3.73 -11.25
C GLY A 22 -8.75 3.83 -9.73
N THR A 23 -9.11 2.74 -9.07
CA THR A 23 -9.39 2.75 -7.62
C THR A 23 -8.15 3.16 -6.83
N CYS A 24 -8.37 4.07 -5.89
CA CYS A 24 -7.36 4.56 -4.98
C CYS A 24 -7.87 4.46 -3.54
N MET A 25 -6.94 4.50 -2.59
CA MET A 25 -7.29 4.59 -1.17
C MET A 25 -6.50 5.71 -0.47
N PRO A 26 -7.10 6.37 0.54
CA PRO A 26 -6.39 7.33 1.36
C PRO A 26 -5.36 6.62 2.25
N VAL A 27 -4.23 7.29 2.49
CA VAL A 27 -3.17 6.86 3.41
C VAL A 27 -2.59 8.08 4.11
N LEU A 28 -1.87 7.85 5.21
CA LEU A 28 -0.90 8.83 5.70
C LEU A 28 0.49 8.44 5.23
N ARG A 29 1.34 9.41 4.92
CA ARG A 29 2.76 9.17 4.61
C ARG A 29 3.67 9.97 5.53
N TYR A 30 4.82 9.40 5.83
CA TYR A 30 5.83 9.94 6.74
C TYR A 30 7.13 10.12 5.99
N LYS A 31 7.68 11.33 6.00
CA LYS A 31 8.87 11.67 5.22
C LYS A 31 10.12 11.09 5.86
N LYS A 32 11.04 10.55 5.07
CA LYS A 32 12.34 10.09 5.59
C LYS A 32 13.12 11.25 6.22
N ILE A 33 13.71 10.99 7.39
CA ILE A 33 14.64 11.88 8.09
C ILE A 33 16.07 11.36 7.94
N GLY A 34 16.99 12.27 7.61
CA GLY A 34 18.42 12.00 7.50
C GLY A 34 18.78 11.04 6.37
N ASP A 35 20.08 10.74 6.27
CA ASP A 35 20.64 9.96 5.15
C ASP A 35 21.06 8.55 5.52
N ARG A 36 20.83 8.13 6.78
CA ARG A 36 21.22 6.80 7.25
C ARG A 36 20.50 5.72 6.44
N PRO A 37 21.24 4.73 5.90
CA PRO A 37 20.63 3.59 5.24
C PRO A 37 19.98 2.69 6.29
N PHE A 38 18.87 2.06 5.92
CA PHE A 38 18.16 1.11 6.78
C PHE A 38 18.98 -0.15 7.13
N THR A 39 20.07 -0.42 6.40
CA THR A 39 20.88 -1.65 6.52
C THR A 39 22.04 -1.56 7.51
N ALA A 40 22.43 -0.38 8.01
CA ALA A 40 23.74 -0.20 8.65
C ALA A 40 23.84 -0.60 10.15
N THR A 41 22.74 -0.78 10.89
CA THR A 41 22.82 -1.04 12.35
C THR A 41 21.68 -1.91 12.91
N GLY A 42 21.06 -2.76 12.08
CA GLY A 42 19.80 -3.46 12.43
C GLY A 42 18.56 -2.67 12.01
N ALA A 43 17.35 -3.19 12.27
CA ALA A 43 16.11 -2.66 11.73
C ALA A 43 15.86 -1.17 12.04
N GLY A 44 16.46 -0.64 13.12
CA GLY A 44 16.10 0.67 13.67
C GLY A 44 14.62 0.73 14.03
N TRP A 45 14.19 1.81 14.65
CA TRP A 45 12.76 2.07 14.78
C TRP A 45 12.31 3.08 13.73
N PRO A 46 11.06 3.03 13.25
CA PRO A 46 10.54 3.99 12.28
C PRO A 46 10.74 5.45 12.70
N GLU A 47 10.61 5.75 13.99
CA GLU A 47 10.83 7.08 14.57
C GLU A 47 12.26 7.62 14.37
N ASP A 48 13.26 6.74 14.23
CA ASP A 48 14.63 7.15 13.94
C ASP A 48 14.87 7.46 12.46
N ARG A 49 13.86 7.26 11.62
CA ARG A 49 13.99 7.18 10.16
C ARG A 49 12.95 7.98 9.41
N PHE A 50 11.80 8.24 10.01
CA PHE A 50 10.71 8.99 9.41
C PHE A 50 10.18 10.03 10.40
N ASP A 51 9.69 11.14 9.86
CA ASP A 51 9.03 12.19 10.62
C ASP A 51 7.65 11.73 11.05
N MET A 52 7.58 11.04 12.19
CA MET A 52 6.34 10.49 12.74
C MET A 52 5.39 11.56 13.30
N GLU A 53 5.91 12.76 13.57
CA GLU A 53 5.15 13.87 14.15
C GLU A 53 4.39 14.68 13.09
N GLN A 54 4.82 14.62 11.82
CA GLN A 54 4.21 15.36 10.71
C GLN A 54 3.72 14.43 9.59
N PRO A 55 2.68 13.60 9.84
CA PRO A 55 2.08 12.80 8.77
C PRO A 55 1.42 13.68 7.70
N GLU A 56 1.66 13.34 6.43
CA GLU A 56 1.01 13.98 5.30
C GLU A 56 -0.12 13.10 4.76
N PRO A 57 -1.34 13.64 4.56
CA PRO A 57 -2.38 12.94 3.82
C PRO A 57 -1.92 12.65 2.39
N HIS A 58 -2.16 11.43 1.92
CA HIS A 58 -1.85 11.03 0.56
C HIS A 58 -2.87 10.02 0.02
N THR A 59 -2.74 9.65 -1.24
CA THR A 59 -3.60 8.67 -1.89
C THR A 59 -2.75 7.74 -2.72
N LEU A 60 -2.93 6.44 -2.52
CA LEU A 60 -2.25 5.42 -3.32
C LEU A 60 -3.23 4.74 -4.26
N ARG A 61 -2.81 4.53 -5.51
CA ARG A 61 -3.54 3.68 -6.46
C ARG A 61 -3.44 2.23 -6.02
N ALA A 62 -4.40 1.39 -6.42
CA ALA A 62 -4.39 -0.04 -6.10
C ALA A 62 -3.04 -0.72 -6.42
N LEU A 63 -2.43 -0.38 -7.56
CA LEU A 63 -1.12 -0.92 -7.97
C LEU A 63 0.01 -0.51 -7.00
N ASP A 64 0.00 0.74 -6.52
CA ASP A 64 1.02 1.24 -5.59
C ASP A 64 0.87 0.61 -4.20
N VAL A 65 -0.37 0.41 -3.74
CA VAL A 65 -0.66 -0.34 -2.51
C VAL A 65 -0.14 -1.76 -2.64
N CYS A 66 -0.45 -2.45 -3.74
CA CYS A 66 0.07 -3.78 -4.00
C CYS A 66 1.60 -3.81 -4.00
N ASN A 67 2.25 -2.82 -4.61
CA ASN A 67 3.72 -2.72 -4.60
C ASN A 67 4.28 -2.50 -3.19
N GLN A 68 3.67 -1.64 -2.37
CA GLN A 68 4.08 -1.46 -0.97
C GLN A 68 4.00 -2.76 -0.19
N LEU A 69 2.89 -3.49 -0.34
CA LEU A 69 2.64 -4.71 0.42
C LEU A 69 3.48 -5.89 -0.06
N ILE A 70 3.65 -6.07 -1.36
CA ILE A 70 4.39 -7.19 -1.96
C ILE A 70 5.89 -7.07 -1.71
N HIS A 71 6.43 -5.86 -1.88
CA HIS A 71 7.86 -5.58 -1.77
C HIS A 71 8.19 -4.87 -0.47
N TYR A 72 7.43 -5.15 0.59
CA TYR A 72 7.68 -4.52 1.89
C TYR A 72 9.10 -4.84 2.34
N TYR A 73 9.87 -3.80 2.65
CA TYR A 73 11.15 -3.96 3.33
C TYR A 73 10.91 -4.09 4.84
N TRP A 74 9.93 -3.33 5.34
CA TRP A 74 9.56 -3.30 6.74
C TRP A 74 8.06 -3.03 6.90
N MET A 75 7.46 -3.63 7.93
CA MET A 75 6.05 -3.49 8.26
C MET A 75 5.82 -3.64 9.77
N GLN A 76 4.93 -2.83 10.33
CA GLN A 76 4.43 -2.99 11.70
C GLN A 76 2.91 -2.83 11.72
N THR A 77 2.25 -3.69 12.48
CA THR A 77 0.81 -3.59 12.75
C THR A 77 0.56 -2.65 13.91
N ILE A 78 -0.51 -1.85 13.79
CA ILE A 78 -0.96 -0.90 14.82
C ILE A 78 -2.35 -1.34 15.25
N THR A 79 -2.50 -1.61 16.54
CA THR A 79 -3.76 -2.05 17.14
C THR A 79 -4.38 -0.94 17.97
N GLU A 80 -5.68 -0.73 17.82
CA GLU A 80 -6.48 0.16 18.68
C GLU A 80 -7.39 -0.72 19.54
N GLY A 81 -7.07 -0.84 20.84
CA GLY A 81 -7.71 -1.81 21.72
C GLY A 81 -7.48 -3.25 21.24
N LYS A 82 -8.53 -3.95 20.82
CA LYS A 82 -8.46 -5.32 20.28
C LYS A 82 -8.49 -5.38 18.75
N ALA A 83 -8.64 -4.24 18.07
CA ALA A 83 -8.77 -4.20 16.62
C ALA A 83 -7.41 -3.97 15.95
N PHE A 84 -7.15 -4.71 14.87
CA PHE A 84 -6.06 -4.39 13.96
C PHE A 84 -6.49 -3.21 13.08
N ALA A 85 -6.08 -2.00 13.48
CA ALA A 85 -6.62 -0.76 12.93
C ALA A 85 -5.87 -0.28 11.69
N SER A 86 -4.54 -0.37 11.70
CA SER A 86 -3.70 0.06 10.58
C SER A 86 -2.36 -0.66 10.56
N MET A 87 -1.61 -0.50 9.48
CA MET A 87 -0.22 -0.94 9.39
C MET A 87 0.65 0.20 8.90
N LEU A 88 1.85 0.34 9.45
CA LEU A 88 2.91 1.18 8.89
C LEU A 88 3.79 0.30 8.01
N VAL A 89 4.02 0.71 6.76
CA VAL A 89 4.76 -0.07 5.77
C VAL A 89 5.61 0.83 4.88
N PHE A 90 6.78 0.34 4.47
CA PHE A 90 7.49 0.87 3.33
C PHE A 90 8.17 -0.25 2.54
N SER A 91 8.09 -0.13 1.22
CA SER A 91 8.76 -1.03 0.29
C SER A 91 10.20 -0.66 0.05
N ASP A 92 10.97 -1.59 -0.52
CA ASP A 92 12.31 -1.31 -1.04
C ASP A 92 12.35 -0.09 -1.99
N TYR A 93 11.29 0.10 -2.78
CA TYR A 93 11.16 1.22 -3.71
C TYR A 93 11.02 2.57 -3.00
N GLN A 94 10.35 2.61 -1.85
CA GLN A 94 10.04 3.84 -1.12
C GLN A 94 10.85 4.04 0.17
N ARG A 95 11.68 3.07 0.58
CA ARG A 95 12.45 3.10 1.85
C ARG A 95 13.34 4.33 2.05
N HIS A 96 13.68 5.04 0.97
CA HIS A 96 14.49 6.25 1.02
C HIS A 96 13.67 7.54 0.91
N LYS A 97 12.34 7.44 0.90
CA LYS A 97 11.44 8.58 0.67
C LYS A 97 10.32 8.64 1.70
N TRP A 98 9.53 7.57 1.82
CA TRP A 98 8.26 7.59 2.53
C TRP A 98 7.97 6.26 3.22
N ALA A 99 7.43 6.33 4.44
CA ALA A 99 6.63 5.28 5.04
C ALA A 99 5.14 5.60 4.90
N TYR A 100 4.30 4.58 4.82
CA TYR A 100 2.86 4.73 4.62
C TYR A 100 2.10 4.04 5.75
N GLN A 101 1.18 4.75 6.39
CA GLN A 101 0.18 4.14 7.27
C GLN A 101 -1.09 3.87 6.48
N ILE A 102 -1.44 2.58 6.41
CA ILE A 102 -2.58 2.04 5.69
C ILE A 102 -3.60 1.57 6.72
N ARG A 103 -4.80 2.17 6.72
CA ARG A 103 -5.93 1.68 7.53
C ARG A 103 -6.45 0.36 6.97
N ILE A 104 -6.69 -0.61 7.85
CA ILE A 104 -7.16 -1.94 7.43
C ILE A 104 -8.55 -1.87 6.81
N GLU A 105 -9.42 -1.03 7.34
CA GLU A 105 -10.76 -0.79 6.79
C GLU A 105 -10.69 -0.34 5.32
N ASP A 106 -9.84 0.64 5.01
CA ASP A 106 -9.71 1.20 3.67
C ASP A 106 -9.02 0.20 2.72
N LEU A 107 -8.08 -0.60 3.23
CA LEU A 107 -7.46 -1.69 2.47
C LEU A 107 -8.46 -2.78 2.09
N LEU A 108 -9.35 -3.15 3.01
CA LEU A 108 -10.41 -4.13 2.75
C LEU A 108 -11.41 -3.59 1.72
N LYS A 109 -11.81 -2.33 1.81
CA LYS A 109 -12.65 -1.67 0.80
C LYS A 109 -11.99 -1.68 -0.58
N LEU A 110 -10.72 -1.31 -0.64
CA LEU A 110 -9.94 -1.31 -1.88
C LEU A 110 -9.92 -2.71 -2.52
N PHE A 111 -9.60 -3.76 -1.75
CA PHE A 111 -9.58 -5.12 -2.29
C PHE A 111 -10.98 -5.66 -2.61
N GLY A 112 -12.01 -5.24 -1.87
CA GLY A 112 -13.40 -5.59 -2.15
C GLY A 112 -13.85 -5.18 -3.56
N VAL A 113 -13.33 -4.07 -4.10
CA VAL A 113 -13.62 -3.69 -5.50
C VAL A 113 -13.25 -4.80 -6.48
N PHE A 114 -12.14 -5.50 -6.24
CA PHE A 114 -11.65 -6.55 -7.15
C PHE A 114 -12.31 -7.92 -6.93
N SER A 115 -13.15 -8.07 -5.89
CA SER A 115 -13.97 -9.27 -5.73
C SER A 115 -15.33 -9.15 -6.43
N GLU A 116 -15.75 -7.95 -6.80
CA GLU A 116 -17.02 -7.73 -7.48
C GLU A 116 -16.95 -8.08 -8.97
N GLU A 117 -17.99 -8.72 -9.50
CA GLU A 117 -18.12 -9.04 -10.93
C GLU A 117 -18.07 -7.77 -11.79
N SER A 118 -18.57 -6.65 -11.26
CA SER A 118 -18.52 -5.33 -11.89
C SER A 118 -17.11 -4.80 -12.15
N SER A 119 -16.06 -5.39 -11.56
CA SER A 119 -14.67 -5.02 -11.82
C SER A 119 -14.08 -5.70 -13.07
N ALA A 120 -14.68 -6.79 -13.53
CA ALA A 120 -14.19 -7.55 -14.67
C ALA A 120 -14.42 -6.79 -15.99
N ILE A 121 -13.53 -7.00 -16.95
CA ILE A 121 -13.78 -6.59 -18.33
C ILE A 121 -14.81 -7.56 -18.93
N THR A 122 -15.93 -7.04 -19.44
CA THR A 122 -17.02 -7.84 -20.03
C THR A 122 -16.93 -7.95 -21.55
N SER A 123 -16.17 -7.08 -22.20
CA SER A 123 -15.90 -7.14 -23.64
C SER A 123 -14.53 -6.54 -23.93
N VAL A 124 -13.78 -7.15 -24.85
CA VAL A 124 -12.51 -6.63 -25.34
C VAL A 124 -12.73 -6.30 -26.81
N ALA A 125 -12.76 -5.01 -27.15
CA ALA A 125 -12.62 -4.58 -28.54
C ALA A 125 -11.12 -4.61 -28.87
N PHE A 126 -10.74 -5.47 -29.79
CA PHE A 126 -9.42 -5.39 -30.41
C PHE A 126 -9.53 -4.40 -31.57
N GLU A 127 -8.84 -3.26 -31.46
CA GLU A 127 -8.52 -2.41 -32.62
C GLU A 127 -7.41 -3.05 -33.45
#